data_AF-A0A089P5N4-F1
#
_entry.id   AF-A0A089P5N4-F1
#
_cell.length_a   1.000
_cell.length_b   1.000
_cell.length_c   1.000
_cell.angle_alpha   90.00
_cell.angle_beta   90.00
_cell.angle_gamma   90.00
#
_symmetry.space_group_name_H-M   'P 1'
#
loop_
_entity.id
_entity.type
_entity.pdbx_description
1 polymer ?
#
loop_
_entity_poly.entity_id
_entity_poly.type
_entity_poly.pdbx_seq_one_letter_code
_entity_poly.pdbx_strand_id
1 'polypeptide(L)' 'MKNFDFQEKQLQISDPIESYFECITTCDIRDGRCISRCVEILKKNDN' A
#
# COMPACT_ATOMS: atom_id res chain seq x y z
N MET A 1 0.42 24.11 11.92
CA MET A 1 1.28 22.94 12.25
C MET A 1 1.58 22.23 10.94
N LYS A 2 2.86 22.27 10.53
CA LYS A 2 3.53 21.67 9.36
C LYS A 2 2.71 21.45 8.08
N ASN A 3 2.94 22.35 7.11
CA ASN A 3 2.68 22.15 5.69
C ASN A 3 3.47 20.91 5.24
N PHE A 4 2.77 19.84 4.89
CA PHE A 4 3.37 18.74 4.11
C PHE A 4 3.43 19.20 2.66
N ASP A 5 4.32 20.13 2.39
CA ASP A 5 4.83 20.42 1.04
C ASP A 5 5.65 19.20 0.60
N PHE A 6 4.97 18.11 0.22
CA PHE A 6 5.63 16.97 -0.38
C PHE A 6 5.55 17.12 -1.89
N GLN A 7 6.47 17.95 -2.37
CA GLN A 7 7.06 18.00 -3.70
C GLN A 7 6.43 17.04 -4.72
N GLU A 8 5.83 17.61 -5.76
CA GLU A 8 5.49 17.00 -7.05
C GLU A 8 6.70 16.30 -7.69
N LYS A 9 7.10 15.15 -7.15
CA LYS A 9 7.90 14.17 -7.87
C LYS A 9 6.97 13.01 -8.15
N GLN A 10 6.44 13.03 -9.37
CA GLN A 10 5.98 11.88 -10.15
C GLN A 10 7.10 10.83 -10.29
N LEU A 11 7.63 10.36 -9.16
CA LEU A 11 8.31 9.09 -9.08
C LEU A 11 7.17 8.10 -8.96
N GLN A 12 6.97 7.26 -9.97
CA GLN A 12 6.13 6.07 -9.84
C GLN A 12 6.79 5.06 -8.87
N ILE A 13 7.10 5.51 -7.66
CA ILE A 13 7.39 4.66 -6.52
C ILE A 13 6.01 4.39 -5.95
N SER A 14 5.44 3.26 -6.35
CA SER A 14 4.18 2.76 -5.80
C SER A 14 4.31 2.73 -4.29
N ASP A 15 3.64 3.64 -3.58
CA ASP A 15 3.64 3.64 -2.12
C ASP A 15 3.04 2.29 -1.69
N PRO A 16 3.80 1.41 -1.00
CA PRO A 16 3.29 0.12 -0.55
C PRO A 16 2.01 0.24 0.28
N ILE A 17 1.83 1.35 1.00
CA ILE A 17 0.62 1.63 1.77
C ILE A 17 -0.57 1.83 0.83
N GLU A 18 -0.42 2.66 -0.20
CA GLU A 18 -1.47 2.84 -1.23
C GLU A 18 -1.76 1.54 -1.97
N SER A 19 -0.74 0.79 -2.37
CA SER A 19 -0.90 -0.51 -3.02
C SER A 19 -1.59 -1.55 -2.12
N TYR A 20 -1.36 -1.49 -0.81
CA TYR A 20 -2.10 -2.30 0.15
C TYR A 20 -3.58 -1.92 0.21
N PHE A 21 -3.90 -0.63 0.25
CA PHE A 21 -5.29 -0.16 0.28
C PHE A 21 -6.03 -0.51 -1.01
N GLU A 22 -5.38 -0.36 -2.17
CA GLU A 22 -5.94 -0.83 -3.43
C GLU A 22 -6.18 -2.35 -3.42
N CYS A 23 -5.23 -3.14 -2.90
CA CYS A 23 -5.39 -4.58 -2.79
C CYS A 23 -6.53 -4.99 -1.85
N ILE A 24 -6.56 -4.46 -0.63
CA ILE A 24 -7.49 -4.91 0.42
C ILE A 24 -8.94 -4.54 0.10
N THR A 25 -9.17 -3.45 -0.63
CA THR A 25 -10.52 -3.04 -1.07
C THR A 25 -11.14 -4.01 -2.08
N THR A 26 -10.33 -4.84 -2.74
CA THR A 26 -10.78 -5.89 -3.66
C THR A 26 -10.99 -7.25 -2.98
N CYS A 27 -10.61 -7.41 -1.71
CA CYS A 27 -10.70 -8.68 -0.98
C CYS A 27 -12.04 -8.83 -0.23
N ASP A 28 -12.55 -10.08 -0.16
CA ASP A 28 -13.47 -10.45 0.93
C ASP A 28 -12.66 -10.59 2.22
N ILE A 29 -13.11 -9.95 3.30
CA ILE A 29 -12.45 -10.00 4.61
C ILE A 29 -12.36 -11.42 5.21
N ARG A 30 -13.15 -12.36 4.70
CA ARG A 30 -13.10 -13.78 5.09
C ARG A 30 -12.11 -14.58 4.26
N ASP A 31 -11.63 -14.06 3.13
CA ASP A 31 -10.58 -14.68 2.34
C ASP A 31 -9.20 -14.33 2.90
N GLY A 32 -8.76 -15.13 3.87
CA GLY A 32 -7.45 -15.00 4.50
C GLY A 32 -6.28 -15.11 3.52
N ARG A 33 -6.44 -15.76 2.34
CA ARG A 33 -5.40 -15.80 1.31
C ARG A 33 -5.27 -14.46 0.60
N CYS A 34 -6.40 -13.82 0.30
CA CYS A 34 -6.43 -12.49 -0.29
C CYS A 34 -5.76 -11.46 0.63
N ILE A 35 -6.15 -11.45 1.92
CA ILE A 35 -5.54 -10.57 2.93
C ILE A 35 -4.03 -10.82 3.04
N SER A 36 -3.62 -12.09 3.13
CA SER A 36 -2.20 -12.44 3.25
C SER A 36 -1.39 -11.93 2.06
N ARG A 37 -1.91 -12.02 0.84
CA ARG A 37 -1.27 -11.46 -0.37
C ARG A 37 -1.12 -9.93 -0.27
N CYS A 38 -2.13 -9.22 0.22
CA CYS A 38 -2.05 -7.77 0.39
C CYS A 38 -1.01 -7.38 1.45
N VAL A 39 -0.92 -8.12 2.56
CA VAL A 39 0.09 -7.88 3.60
C VAL A 39 1.52 -8.06 3.07
N GLU A 40 1.76 -9.00 2.15
CA GLU A 40 3.07 -9.15 1.51
C GLU A 40 3.47 -7.95 0.63
N ILE A 41 2.51 -7.14 0.17
CA ILE A 41 2.79 -5.89 -0.55
C ILE A 41 3.43 -4.86 0.39
N LEU A 42 2.94 -4.78 1.64
CA LEU A 42 3.50 -3.89 2.66
C LEU A 42 4.95 -4.27 2.99
N LYS A 43 5.22 -5.58 3.14
CA LYS A 43 6.54 -6.10 3.53
C LYS A 43 7.62 -5.94 2.47
N LYS A 44 7.27 -5.76 1.20
CA LYS A 44 8.25 -5.64 0.10
C LYS A 44 9.16 -4.42 0.18
N ASN A 45 8.84 -3.43 1.02
CA ASN A 45 9.68 -2.24 1.24
C ASN A 45 10.48 -2.27 2.54
N ASP A 46 10.36 -3.32 3.37
CA ASP A 46 11.13 -3.48 4.61
C ASP A 46 12.48 -4.21 4.40
N ASN A 47 12.91 -4.45 3.15
CA ASN A 47 14.18 -5.12 2.80
C ASN A 47 15.16 -4.19 2.08
#